data_AF-A0A8C1WWN8-F1
#
_entry.id   AF-A0A8C1WWN8-F1
#
_cell.length_a   1.000
_cell.length_b   1.000
_cell.length_c   1.000
_cell.angle_alpha   90.00
_cell.angle_beta   90.00
_cell.angle_gamma   90.00
#
_symmetry.space_group_name_H-M   'P 1'
#
loop_
_entity.id
_entity.type
_entity.pdbx_description
1 polymer ?
#
loop_
_entity_poly.entity_id
_entity_poly.type
_entity_poly.pdbx_seq_one_letter_code
_entity_poly.pdbx_strand_id
1 'polypeptide(L)'
;VVKAVFWLGKDTLRVSAALFAENRERLCRGLKAEKDVPAGSVLVLQGGEQKQRYCTDTDVLFRQESFFHWTFGVTEANCYGAIDVDSKKSILFVPKLPESYATWMGEIYPREHFKEKYSVDEVHYTTDRGVNTDSGSTCREASFEGISHRLLKTDMELEVLRYTNRVSSEAHKEVMKHVKPGVKEYEMESLFQHYCYSRGGMRHTSYTCICGSGNNSSVLHYGHAGAPNDKSIQDGDMCLFDMGGEYYCYSSDITCSFPANGKFTADQRAIYEAVLKSSRAVMAAIKPGVKWTDMHRLADRVHLEELLKIGILRGSVEEMLKVHLGSVFMPHGLGHLLGIDVHDVGGYPEGIERIDEPGLKSLRMGRVVQERMVLTVEPGIYFINHLLDQALNSPAQCGFINNDVLTRFRGFGGVRIEDDIAVTADGVELLTCVPRTVEEIEAFMEDQTPKAFSPISSQKL
;
A
#
# COMPACT_ATOMS: atom_id res chain seq x y z
N VAL A 1 -23.57 20.33 -8.88
CA VAL A 1 -22.34 19.50 -8.84
C VAL A 1 -21.66 19.78 -7.51
N VAL A 2 -21.48 18.77 -6.65
CA VAL A 2 -20.78 18.94 -5.37
C VAL A 2 -19.36 19.44 -5.66
N LYS A 3 -18.92 20.52 -5.01
CA LYS A 3 -17.59 21.12 -5.22
C LYS A 3 -16.55 20.13 -4.68
N ALA A 4 -15.62 19.70 -5.54
CA ALA A 4 -14.52 18.84 -5.13
C ALA A 4 -13.51 19.65 -4.31
N VAL A 5 -13.02 19.08 -3.21
CA VAL A 5 -11.86 19.63 -2.48
C VAL A 5 -10.56 19.34 -3.23
N PHE A 6 -10.55 18.24 -3.99
CA PHE A 6 -9.41 17.82 -4.77
C PHE A 6 -9.85 17.29 -6.14
N TRP A 7 -9.24 17.83 -7.19
CA TRP A 7 -9.40 17.38 -8.57
C TRP A 7 -8.23 17.91 -9.39
N LEU A 8 -7.54 17.03 -10.13
CA LEU A 8 -6.39 17.41 -10.97
C LEU A 8 -6.76 17.57 -12.45
N GLY A 9 -8.05 17.70 -12.76
CA GLY A 9 -8.55 17.86 -14.13
C GLY A 9 -8.67 16.54 -14.89
N LYS A 10 -9.00 16.63 -16.19
CA LYS A 10 -9.18 15.48 -17.09
C LYS A 10 -10.09 14.40 -16.46
N ASP A 11 -9.69 13.14 -16.56
CA ASP A 11 -10.39 11.97 -16.05
C ASP A 11 -9.97 11.60 -14.61
N THR A 12 -9.28 12.49 -13.90
CA THR A 12 -8.90 12.25 -12.51
C THR A 12 -10.11 12.32 -11.57
N LEU A 13 -10.09 11.54 -10.49
CA LEU A 13 -11.20 11.46 -9.55
C LEU A 13 -11.44 12.81 -8.85
N ARG A 14 -12.72 13.20 -8.76
CA ARG A 14 -13.16 14.32 -7.92
C ARG A 14 -13.41 13.83 -6.51
N VAL A 15 -12.62 14.29 -5.55
CA VAL A 15 -12.81 13.96 -4.13
C VAL A 15 -13.55 15.09 -3.44
N SER A 16 -14.63 14.77 -2.72
CA SER A 16 -15.47 15.73 -2.02
C SER A 16 -14.91 16.06 -0.64
N ALA A 17 -15.05 17.32 -0.20
CA ALA A 17 -14.74 17.70 1.19
C ALA A 17 -15.61 16.93 2.21
N ALA A 18 -16.79 16.44 1.77
CA ALA A 18 -17.70 15.64 2.59
C ALA A 18 -17.07 14.36 3.12
N LEU A 19 -16.08 13.78 2.42
CA LEU A 19 -15.33 12.61 2.89
C LEU A 19 -14.72 12.91 4.26
N PHE A 20 -13.99 14.01 4.36
CA PHE A 20 -13.31 14.42 5.59
C PHE A 20 -14.29 14.89 6.66
N ALA A 21 -15.40 15.53 6.28
CA ALA A 21 -16.46 15.88 7.21
C ALA A 21 -17.09 14.63 7.86
N GLU A 22 -17.39 13.59 7.08
CA GLU A 22 -17.89 12.31 7.59
C GLU A 22 -16.87 11.67 8.55
N ASN A 23 -15.59 11.69 8.20
CA ASN A 23 -14.52 11.18 9.06
C ASN A 23 -14.47 11.92 10.41
N ARG A 24 -14.56 13.25 10.42
CA ARG A 24 -14.66 14.05 11.66
C ARG A 24 -15.89 13.66 12.48
N GLU A 25 -17.05 13.48 11.85
CA GLU A 25 -18.26 13.05 12.56
C GLU A 25 -18.13 11.67 13.19
N ARG A 26 -17.52 10.72 12.48
CA ARG A 26 -17.24 9.35 12.97
C ARG A 26 -16.27 9.41 14.15
N LEU A 27 -15.23 10.24 14.04
CA LEU A 27 -14.26 10.45 15.11
C LEU A 27 -14.91 11.02 16.37
N CYS A 28 -15.67 12.12 16.26
CA CYS A 28 -16.37 12.70 17.41
C CYS A 28 -17.34 11.71 18.05
N ARG A 29 -18.03 10.89 17.24
CA ARG A 29 -18.93 9.85 17.74
C ARG A 29 -18.18 8.77 18.53
N GLY A 30 -17.01 8.35 18.03
CA GLY A 30 -16.14 7.41 18.73
C GLY A 30 -15.65 7.97 20.06
N LEU A 31 -15.08 9.19 20.04
CA LEU A 31 -14.59 9.85 21.25
C LEU A 31 -15.68 10.04 22.31
N LYS A 32 -16.91 10.38 21.91
CA LYS A 32 -18.05 10.48 22.84
C LYS A 32 -18.49 9.16 23.46
N ALA A 33 -18.18 8.03 22.82
CA ALA A 33 -18.49 6.72 23.36
C ALA A 33 -17.46 6.26 24.41
N GLU A 34 -16.27 6.87 24.42
CA GLU A 34 -15.23 6.59 25.41
C GLU A 34 -15.59 7.23 26.76
N LYS A 35 -15.43 6.46 27.84
CA LYS A 35 -15.87 6.87 29.19
C LYS A 35 -15.05 8.00 29.79
N ASP A 36 -13.81 8.15 29.33
CA ASP A 36 -12.81 9.03 29.93
C ASP A 36 -12.64 10.35 29.17
N VAL A 37 -13.47 10.63 28.15
CA VAL A 37 -13.44 11.89 27.40
C VAL A 37 -14.39 12.90 28.05
N PRO A 38 -13.89 13.98 28.68
CA PRO A 38 -14.76 14.98 29.33
C PRO A 38 -15.60 15.76 28.31
N ALA A 39 -16.78 16.23 28.76
CA ALA A 39 -17.55 17.22 28.00
C ALA A 39 -16.72 18.50 27.76
N GLY A 40 -16.89 19.12 26.60
CA GLY A 40 -16.12 20.28 26.15
C GLY A 40 -14.70 19.95 25.67
N SER A 41 -14.38 18.68 25.45
CA SER A 41 -13.08 18.28 24.90
C SER A 41 -12.89 18.78 23.46
N VAL A 42 -11.68 19.24 23.17
CA VAL A 42 -11.25 19.63 21.83
C VAL A 42 -10.09 18.74 21.40
N LEU A 43 -10.25 18.06 20.28
CA LEU A 43 -9.16 17.39 19.61
C LEU A 43 -8.29 18.41 18.89
N VAL A 44 -6.97 18.30 19.01
CA VAL A 44 -6.01 19.12 18.27
C VAL A 44 -5.04 18.20 17.53
N LEU A 45 -4.87 18.43 16.23
CA LEU A 45 -3.93 17.73 15.36
C LEU A 45 -2.98 18.75 14.72
N GLN A 46 -1.69 18.43 14.70
CA GLN A 46 -0.68 19.15 13.94
C GLN A 46 -0.49 18.46 12.58
N GLY A 47 -0.58 19.23 11.51
CA GLY A 47 -0.25 18.76 10.17
C GLY A 47 1.26 18.67 9.97
N GLY A 48 1.66 18.05 8.86
CA GLY A 48 3.06 17.94 8.46
C GLY A 48 3.68 19.29 8.13
N GLU A 49 4.99 19.37 8.34
CA GLU A 49 5.81 20.54 8.06
C GLU A 49 6.64 20.35 6.78
N GLN A 50 6.93 21.46 6.08
CA GLN A 50 7.83 21.45 4.92
C GLN A 50 9.25 21.12 5.38
N LYS A 51 9.94 20.23 4.66
CA LYS A 51 11.30 19.78 5.00
C LYS A 51 12.27 19.98 3.84
N GLN A 52 13.53 20.21 4.16
CA GLN A 52 14.63 20.24 3.20
C GLN A 52 15.53 19.00 3.35
N ARG A 53 16.33 18.75 2.31
CA ARG A 53 17.37 17.72 2.34
C ARG A 53 18.54 18.19 3.20
N TYR A 54 18.71 17.57 4.37
CA TYR A 54 19.79 17.85 5.30
C TYR A 54 19.88 19.36 5.65
N CYS A 55 21.03 20.00 5.43
CA CYS A 55 21.25 21.42 5.68
C CYS A 55 21.16 22.29 4.41
N THR A 56 20.59 21.76 3.32
CA THR A 56 20.44 22.49 2.05
C THR A 56 19.10 23.22 1.96
N ASP A 57 18.91 24.01 0.90
CA ASP A 57 17.65 24.64 0.52
C ASP A 57 16.81 23.77 -0.45
N THR A 58 17.21 22.52 -0.70
CA THR A 58 16.48 21.63 -1.59
C THR A 58 15.28 21.04 -0.86
N ASP A 59 14.08 21.53 -1.20
CA ASP A 59 12.82 21.02 -0.66
C ASP A 59 12.61 19.53 -0.99
N VAL A 60 12.10 18.80 0.01
CA VAL A 60 11.45 17.52 -0.20
C VAL A 60 10.01 17.82 -0.59
N LEU A 61 9.48 17.13 -1.61
CA LEU A 61 8.09 17.28 -2.01
C LEU A 61 7.19 16.93 -0.81
N PHE A 62 6.31 17.84 -0.44
CA PHE A 62 5.45 17.68 0.72
C PHE A 62 4.33 16.66 0.47
N ARG A 63 4.18 15.74 1.42
CA ARG A 63 3.05 14.81 1.58
C ARG A 63 2.55 14.97 3.02
N GLN A 64 1.24 15.14 3.18
CA GLN A 64 0.61 15.41 4.47
C GLN A 64 0.79 14.26 5.48
N GLU A 65 0.73 14.56 6.77
CA GLU A 65 0.61 13.55 7.83
C GLU A 65 -0.75 12.83 7.71
N SER A 66 -0.76 11.51 7.86
CA SER A 66 -1.89 10.65 7.49
C SER A 66 -3.15 10.87 8.33
N PHE A 67 -3.03 11.10 9.64
CA PHE A 67 -4.18 11.39 10.49
C PHE A 67 -4.75 12.79 10.21
N PHE A 68 -3.89 13.78 9.99
CA PHE A 68 -4.29 15.12 9.61
C PHE A 68 -5.00 15.12 8.26
N HIS A 69 -4.47 14.39 7.28
CA HIS A 69 -5.11 14.19 5.99
C HIS A 69 -6.47 13.51 6.14
N TRP A 70 -6.56 12.37 6.85
CA TRP A 70 -7.81 11.65 7.07
C TRP A 70 -8.91 12.53 7.67
N THR A 71 -8.51 13.49 8.50
CA THR A 71 -9.42 14.37 9.24
C THR A 71 -9.83 15.61 8.45
N PHE A 72 -8.94 16.19 7.64
CA PHE A 72 -9.15 17.51 7.01
C PHE A 72 -8.94 17.56 5.49
N GLY A 73 -8.22 16.62 4.89
CA GLY A 73 -7.87 16.64 3.46
C GLY A 73 -6.87 17.74 3.08
N VAL A 74 -6.27 18.43 4.05
CA VAL A 74 -5.46 19.63 3.77
C VAL A 74 -4.14 19.28 3.09
N THR A 75 -3.83 19.98 2.00
CA THR A 75 -2.61 19.78 1.20
C THR A 75 -1.47 20.74 1.56
N GLU A 76 -1.77 21.85 2.22
CA GLU A 76 -0.76 22.83 2.64
C GLU A 76 -0.01 22.34 3.89
N ALA A 77 1.30 22.62 3.93
CA ALA A 77 2.16 22.33 5.08
C ALA A 77 1.94 23.33 6.22
N ASN A 78 2.43 22.97 7.41
CA ASN A 78 2.48 23.82 8.60
C ASN A 78 1.08 24.28 9.10
N CYS A 79 0.06 23.46 8.87
CA CYS A 79 -1.29 23.71 9.36
C CYS A 79 -1.54 22.98 10.70
N TYR A 80 -2.53 23.44 11.46
CA TYR A 80 -3.11 22.70 12.58
C TYR A 80 -4.61 22.59 12.38
N GLY A 81 -5.25 21.68 13.07
CA GLY A 81 -6.67 21.42 12.96
C GLY A 81 -7.22 21.08 14.33
N ALA A 82 -8.38 21.64 14.66
CA ALA A 82 -9.06 21.34 15.89
C ALA A 82 -10.51 20.92 15.64
N ILE A 83 -11.04 20.05 16.50
CA ILE A 83 -12.43 19.63 16.46
C ILE A 83 -12.98 19.65 17.88
N ASP A 84 -13.99 20.48 18.10
CA ASP A 84 -14.78 20.41 19.31
C ASP A 84 -15.62 19.13 19.29
N VAL A 85 -15.38 18.23 20.24
CA VAL A 85 -15.98 16.89 20.22
C VAL A 85 -17.51 16.96 20.38
N ASP A 86 -18.00 17.92 21.15
CA ASP A 86 -19.41 18.05 21.49
C ASP A 86 -20.25 18.61 20.35
N SER A 87 -19.87 19.76 19.82
CA SER A 87 -20.52 20.44 18.71
C SER A 87 -20.13 19.87 17.35
N LYS A 88 -19.03 19.09 17.27
CA LYS A 88 -18.37 18.60 16.05
C LYS A 88 -17.79 19.71 15.17
N LYS A 89 -17.69 20.93 15.71
CA LYS A 89 -17.19 22.10 15.00
C LYS A 89 -15.71 21.92 14.68
N SER A 90 -15.37 22.09 13.42
CA SER A 90 -14.04 21.94 12.84
C SER A 90 -13.37 23.29 12.58
N ILE A 91 -12.14 23.43 13.04
CA ILE A 91 -11.35 24.66 12.96
C ILE A 91 -10.03 24.33 12.28
N LEU A 92 -9.68 25.07 11.22
CA LEU A 92 -8.38 24.94 10.56
C LEU A 92 -7.50 26.15 10.88
N PHE A 93 -6.23 25.91 11.21
CA PHE A 93 -5.24 26.94 11.42
C PHE A 93 -4.23 26.90 10.27
N VAL A 94 -4.18 27.96 9.47
CA VAL A 94 -3.29 28.07 8.30
C VAL A 94 -2.14 29.04 8.57
N PRO A 95 -0.96 28.89 7.93
CA PRO A 95 0.13 29.84 8.10
C PRO A 95 -0.26 31.27 7.70
N LYS A 96 0.15 32.25 8.51
CA LYS A 96 0.16 33.66 8.07
C LYS A 96 1.41 33.90 7.23
N LEU A 97 1.26 33.91 5.92
CA LEU A 97 2.36 33.98 4.98
C LEU A 97 2.87 35.44 4.81
N PRO A 98 4.19 35.65 4.65
CA PRO A 98 4.75 36.96 4.36
C PRO A 98 4.45 37.39 2.92
N GLU A 99 4.49 38.70 2.64
CA GLU A 99 4.26 39.23 1.28
C GLU A 99 5.18 38.63 0.22
N SER A 100 6.42 38.29 0.58
CA SER A 100 7.38 37.63 -0.32
C SER A 100 6.87 36.28 -0.85
N TYR A 101 5.97 35.59 -0.15
CA TYR A 101 5.36 34.35 -0.62
C TYR A 101 4.65 34.55 -1.97
N ALA A 102 4.01 35.70 -2.17
CA ALA A 102 3.35 36.06 -3.43
C ALA A 102 4.31 36.05 -4.63
N THR A 103 5.58 36.40 -4.40
CA THR A 103 6.62 36.41 -5.43
C THR A 103 7.16 35.02 -5.73
N TRP A 104 7.38 34.19 -4.69
CA TRP A 104 8.13 32.94 -4.83
C TRP A 104 7.25 31.69 -4.99
N MET A 105 6.11 31.65 -4.29
CA MET A 105 5.33 30.43 -4.09
C MET A 105 3.92 30.53 -4.69
N GLY A 106 3.43 31.75 -4.93
CA GLY A 106 2.13 32.00 -5.57
C GLY A 106 1.18 32.79 -4.68
N GLU A 107 -0.09 32.87 -5.09
CA GLU A 107 -1.11 33.70 -4.45
C GLU A 107 -1.26 33.44 -2.94
N ILE A 108 -1.35 34.52 -2.16
CA ILE A 108 -1.64 34.46 -0.72
C ILE A 108 -3.16 34.49 -0.54
N TYR A 109 -3.75 33.32 -0.32
CA TYR A 109 -5.19 33.20 -0.18
C TYR A 109 -5.70 33.71 1.19
N PRO A 110 -6.87 34.38 1.24
CA PRO A 110 -7.51 34.76 2.50
C PRO A 110 -8.07 33.53 3.24
N ARG A 111 -8.32 33.65 4.55
CA ARG A 111 -8.89 32.56 5.37
C ARG A 111 -10.20 31.97 4.80
N GLU A 112 -11.04 32.81 4.20
CA GLU A 112 -12.31 32.40 3.61
C GLU A 112 -12.12 31.43 2.43
N HIS A 113 -11.02 31.55 1.68
CA HIS A 113 -10.68 30.60 0.62
C HIS A 113 -10.51 29.19 1.19
N PHE A 114 -9.73 29.04 2.26
CA PHE A 114 -9.49 27.74 2.89
C PHE A 114 -10.76 27.19 3.55
N LYS A 115 -11.58 28.07 4.13
CA LYS A 115 -12.87 27.70 4.72
C LYS A 115 -13.78 27.06 3.67
N GLU A 116 -13.92 27.71 2.51
CA GLU A 116 -14.71 27.20 1.40
C GLU A 116 -14.09 25.95 0.77
N LYS A 117 -12.77 25.93 0.56
CA LYS A 117 -12.04 24.80 -0.04
C LYS A 117 -12.20 23.52 0.78
N TYR A 118 -11.94 23.59 2.08
CA TYR A 118 -11.94 22.41 2.96
C TYR A 118 -13.27 22.14 3.65
N SER A 119 -14.27 23.01 3.45
CA SER A 119 -15.60 22.90 4.08
C SER A 119 -15.48 22.68 5.59
N VAL A 120 -14.70 23.54 6.24
CA VAL A 120 -14.54 23.61 7.70
C VAL A 120 -15.35 24.78 8.26
N ASP A 121 -15.65 24.77 9.56
CA ASP A 121 -16.51 25.78 10.17
C ASP A 121 -15.79 27.11 10.38
N GLU A 122 -14.51 27.05 10.75
CA GLU A 122 -13.65 28.22 10.98
C GLU A 122 -12.24 28.04 10.44
N VAL A 123 -11.63 29.18 10.09
CA VAL A 123 -10.21 29.25 9.73
C VAL A 123 -9.55 30.40 10.48
N HIS A 124 -8.41 30.14 11.11
CA HIS A 124 -7.57 31.13 11.82
C HIS A 124 -6.11 31.02 11.38
N TYR A 125 -5.25 31.96 11.78
CA TYR A 125 -3.83 31.86 11.49
C TYR A 125 -3.07 31.11 12.60
N THR A 126 -2.05 30.32 12.24
CA THR A 126 -1.20 29.61 13.22
C THR A 126 -0.42 30.55 14.15
N THR A 127 -0.25 31.81 13.74
CA THR A 127 0.44 32.85 14.51
C THR A 127 -0.46 33.60 15.49
N ASP A 128 -1.75 33.28 15.56
CA ASP A 128 -2.65 33.81 16.60
C ASP A 128 -2.37 33.11 17.95
N ARG A 129 -1.09 33.06 18.33
CA ARG A 129 -0.58 32.51 19.59
C ARG A 129 -0.79 33.56 20.68
N GLY A 130 -1.64 33.25 21.65
CA GLY A 130 -1.72 34.04 22.87
C GLY A 130 -0.46 33.84 23.71
N VAL A 131 0.26 34.91 23.99
CA VAL A 131 1.16 34.96 25.15
C VAL A 131 0.25 35.03 26.37
N ASN A 132 0.46 34.14 27.35
CA ASN A 132 -0.25 34.26 28.61
C ASN A 132 0.07 35.64 29.21
N THR A 133 -0.95 36.48 29.39
CA THR A 133 -0.79 37.90 29.77
C THR A 133 -0.22 38.09 31.18
N ASP A 134 -0.25 37.05 32.02
CA ASP A 134 0.23 37.11 33.39
C ASP A 134 1.62 36.46 33.53
N SER A 135 1.88 35.35 32.84
CA SER A 135 3.13 34.58 32.95
C SER A 135 4.14 34.85 31.84
N GLY A 136 3.77 35.57 30.79
CA GLY A 136 4.61 35.83 29.62
C GLY A 136 4.98 34.57 28.81
N SER A 137 4.40 33.41 29.16
CA SER A 137 4.73 32.13 28.55
C SER A 137 3.82 31.83 27.36
N THR A 138 4.38 31.20 26.33
CA THR A 138 3.63 30.66 25.19
C THR A 138 3.07 29.29 25.55
N CYS A 139 1.81 29.00 25.21
CA CYS A 139 1.22 27.67 25.39
C CYS A 139 2.05 26.60 24.68
N ARG A 140 2.27 25.46 25.36
CA ARG A 140 2.89 24.27 24.79
C ARG A 140 1.90 23.53 23.91
N GLU A 141 2.40 22.89 22.85
CA GLU A 141 1.61 21.99 22.01
C GLU A 141 1.13 20.79 22.83
N ALA A 142 -0.14 20.43 22.65
CA ALA A 142 -0.68 19.21 23.22
C ALA A 142 -0.32 18.05 22.29
N SER A 143 0.34 17.02 22.83
CA SER A 143 0.57 15.74 22.15
C SER A 143 -0.41 14.72 22.70
N PHE A 144 -1.08 13.98 21.83
CA PHE A 144 -1.99 12.89 22.21
C PHE A 144 -1.61 11.62 21.46
N GLU A 145 -1.68 10.48 22.15
CA GLU A 145 -1.56 9.15 21.55
C GLU A 145 -2.96 8.53 21.37
N GLY A 146 -3.16 7.80 20.27
CA GLY A 146 -4.25 6.80 20.20
C GLY A 146 -5.60 7.26 19.65
N ILE A 147 -5.66 7.66 18.38
CA ILE A 147 -6.93 7.73 17.64
C ILE A 147 -6.85 6.77 16.45
N SER A 148 -7.72 5.77 16.36
CA SER A 148 -7.77 4.90 15.19
C SER A 148 -9.19 4.57 14.75
N HIS A 149 -9.80 5.49 14.03
CA HIS A 149 -11.04 5.28 13.26
C HIS A 149 -10.81 5.02 11.77
N ARG A 150 -9.53 4.90 11.35
CA ARG A 150 -9.07 4.68 9.97
C ARG A 150 -9.22 3.23 9.48
N LEU A 151 -9.44 2.30 10.40
CA LEU A 151 -9.52 0.87 10.09
C LEU A 151 -10.61 0.55 9.06
N LEU A 152 -11.81 1.09 9.30
CA LEU A 152 -13.02 0.81 8.51
C LEU A 152 -13.26 1.97 7.54
N LYS A 153 -13.31 1.69 6.24
CA LYS A 153 -13.39 2.73 5.20
C LYS A 153 -14.84 3.17 4.98
N THR A 154 -15.08 4.47 4.81
CA THR A 154 -16.37 4.98 4.31
C THR A 154 -16.53 4.64 2.83
N ASP A 155 -17.74 4.82 2.28
CA ASP A 155 -17.96 4.61 0.84
C ASP A 155 -17.19 5.63 0.00
N MET A 156 -17.05 6.87 0.52
CA MET A 156 -16.25 7.89 -0.13
C MET A 156 -14.74 7.55 -0.11
N GLU A 157 -14.24 6.90 0.95
CA GLU A 157 -12.86 6.39 0.99
C GLU A 157 -12.67 5.24 0.00
N LEU A 158 -13.63 4.30 -0.08
CA LEU A 158 -13.59 3.19 -1.02
C LEU A 158 -13.59 3.67 -2.48
N GLU A 159 -14.30 4.74 -2.84
CA GLU A 159 -14.24 5.32 -4.18
C GLU A 159 -12.83 5.79 -4.55
N VAL A 160 -12.09 6.38 -3.60
CA VAL A 160 -10.69 6.78 -3.84
C VAL A 160 -9.80 5.55 -4.02
N LEU A 161 -9.98 4.51 -3.19
CA LEU A 161 -9.21 3.27 -3.27
C LEU A 161 -9.51 2.45 -4.54
N ARG A 162 -10.76 2.45 -5.02
CA ARG A 162 -11.13 1.90 -6.35
C ARG A 162 -10.40 2.65 -7.46
N TYR A 163 -10.33 3.99 -7.37
CA TYR A 163 -9.62 4.80 -8.34
C TYR A 163 -8.10 4.53 -8.31
N THR A 164 -7.50 4.43 -7.13
CA THR A 164 -6.05 4.16 -7.02
C THR A 164 -5.72 2.79 -7.62
N ASN A 165 -6.52 1.78 -7.29
CA ASN A 165 -6.40 0.45 -7.86
C ASN A 165 -6.57 0.41 -9.38
N ARG A 166 -7.56 1.13 -9.92
CA ARG A 166 -7.79 1.18 -11.37
C ARG A 166 -6.57 1.73 -12.10
N VAL A 167 -6.06 2.89 -11.68
CA VAL A 167 -4.90 3.53 -12.32
C VAL A 167 -3.64 2.67 -12.18
N SER A 168 -3.35 2.16 -10.99
CA SER A 168 -2.17 1.31 -10.75
C SER A 168 -2.27 -0.01 -11.53
N SER A 169 -3.47 -0.59 -11.65
CA SER A 169 -3.71 -1.78 -12.50
C SER A 169 -3.47 -1.50 -13.98
N GLU A 170 -3.92 -0.34 -14.48
CA GLU A 170 -3.66 0.11 -15.84
C GLU A 170 -2.16 0.35 -16.08
N ALA A 171 -1.44 0.91 -15.10
CA ALA A 171 0.01 1.09 -15.16
C ALA A 171 0.77 -0.24 -15.19
N HIS A 172 0.40 -1.21 -14.36
CA HIS A 172 0.95 -2.58 -14.38
C HIS A 172 0.77 -3.25 -15.74
N LYS A 173 -0.41 -3.08 -16.34
CA LYS A 173 -0.68 -3.55 -17.72
C LYS A 173 0.25 -2.90 -18.73
N GLU A 174 0.42 -1.58 -18.69
CA GLU A 174 1.37 -0.92 -19.59
C GLU A 174 2.80 -1.42 -19.39
N VAL A 175 3.23 -1.68 -18.15
CA VAL A 175 4.54 -2.27 -17.85
C VAL A 175 4.67 -3.66 -18.45
N MET A 176 3.68 -4.55 -18.28
CA MET A 176 3.69 -5.89 -18.90
C MET A 176 3.80 -5.83 -20.43
N LYS A 177 3.22 -4.81 -21.08
CA LYS A 177 3.36 -4.59 -22.54
C LYS A 177 4.73 -4.04 -22.97
N HIS A 178 5.55 -3.56 -22.03
CA HIS A 178 6.82 -2.91 -22.31
C HIS A 178 8.05 -3.68 -21.86
N VAL A 179 7.91 -4.55 -20.86
CA VAL A 179 8.98 -5.46 -20.45
C VAL A 179 9.43 -6.31 -21.64
N LYS A 180 10.75 -6.40 -21.79
CA LYS A 180 11.44 -7.31 -22.70
C LYS A 180 12.87 -7.54 -22.20
N PRO A 181 13.50 -8.68 -22.53
CA PRO A 181 14.91 -8.88 -22.23
C PRO A 181 15.79 -7.72 -22.74
N GLY A 182 16.76 -7.31 -21.92
CA GLY A 182 17.72 -6.25 -22.20
C GLY A 182 17.40 -4.89 -21.57
N VAL A 183 16.14 -4.61 -21.19
CA VAL A 183 15.79 -3.37 -20.46
C VAL A 183 16.24 -3.45 -19.00
N LYS A 184 16.42 -2.29 -18.36
CA LYS A 184 16.66 -2.18 -16.92
C LYS A 184 15.35 -2.22 -16.15
N GLU A 185 15.40 -2.76 -14.93
CA GLU A 185 14.27 -2.76 -14.00
C GLU A 185 13.73 -1.34 -13.75
N TYR A 186 14.60 -0.34 -13.55
CA TYR A 186 14.19 1.05 -13.33
C TYR A 186 13.45 1.68 -14.53
N GLU A 187 13.61 1.17 -15.76
CA GLU A 187 12.86 1.68 -16.91
C GLU A 187 11.37 1.37 -16.74
N MET A 188 11.05 0.25 -16.09
CA MET A 188 9.68 -0.17 -15.81
C MET A 188 9.09 0.58 -14.62
N GLU A 189 9.90 0.81 -13.57
CA GLU A 189 9.56 1.75 -12.49
C GLU A 189 9.19 3.14 -13.06
N SER A 190 10.03 3.67 -13.95
CA SER A 190 9.81 4.98 -14.57
C SER A 190 8.54 5.02 -15.39
N LEU A 191 8.27 3.98 -16.19
CA LEU A 191 7.05 3.86 -16.98
C LEU A 191 5.80 3.80 -16.09
N PHE A 192 5.83 3.01 -15.02
CA PHE A 192 4.74 2.91 -14.06
C PHE A 192 4.42 4.27 -13.44
N GLN A 193 5.43 4.94 -12.87
CA GLN A 193 5.28 6.26 -12.25
C GLN A 193 4.78 7.30 -13.26
N HIS A 194 5.29 7.25 -14.49
CA HIS A 194 4.84 8.14 -15.55
C HIS A 194 3.36 7.94 -15.88
N TYR A 195 2.90 6.70 -16.00
CA TYR A 195 1.48 6.41 -16.24
C TYR A 195 0.61 6.93 -15.10
N CYS A 196 0.94 6.52 -13.87
CA CYS A 196 0.22 6.90 -12.66
C CYS A 196 0.10 8.41 -12.51
N TYR A 197 1.17 9.15 -12.77
CA TYR A 197 1.12 10.60 -12.64
C TYR A 197 0.40 11.26 -13.83
N SER A 198 0.76 10.93 -15.07
CA SER A 198 0.24 11.62 -16.26
C SER A 198 -1.23 11.33 -16.57
N ARG A 199 -1.70 10.12 -16.25
CA ARG A 199 -3.08 9.66 -16.46
C ARG A 199 -3.92 9.70 -15.20
N GLY A 200 -3.31 9.36 -14.06
CA GLY A 200 -4.00 9.26 -12.78
C GLY A 200 -3.85 10.48 -11.86
N GLY A 201 -2.96 11.42 -12.14
CA GLY A 201 -2.68 12.53 -11.23
C GLY A 201 -1.96 12.11 -9.95
N MET A 202 -1.39 10.90 -9.90
CA MET A 202 -0.68 10.37 -8.74
C MET A 202 0.76 10.88 -8.72
N ARG A 203 0.97 12.03 -8.09
CA ARG A 203 2.30 12.66 -8.00
C ARG A 203 3.27 11.86 -7.12
N HIS A 204 2.75 11.15 -6.13
CA HIS A 204 3.51 10.26 -5.26
C HIS A 204 3.17 8.79 -5.59
N THR A 205 4.12 7.90 -5.32
CA THR A 205 3.84 6.48 -5.15
C THR A 205 3.57 6.21 -3.67
N SER A 206 2.85 5.13 -3.38
CA SER A 206 2.56 4.71 -2.00
C SER A 206 3.80 4.23 -1.26
N TYR A 207 4.79 3.74 -2.00
CA TYR A 207 6.10 3.27 -1.53
C TYR A 207 7.10 3.28 -2.70
N THR A 208 8.38 3.02 -2.42
CA THR A 208 9.40 2.86 -3.47
C THR A 208 9.07 1.63 -4.32
N CYS A 209 8.99 1.78 -5.64
CA CYS A 209 8.69 0.69 -6.55
C CYS A 209 9.72 -0.44 -6.45
N ILE A 210 9.23 -1.68 -6.43
CA ILE A 210 10.05 -2.89 -6.32
C ILE A 210 9.98 -3.61 -7.68
N CYS A 211 11.03 -3.50 -8.48
CA CYS A 211 11.05 -4.07 -9.84
C CYS A 211 12.03 -5.26 -9.92
N GLY A 212 11.80 -6.32 -9.14
CA GLY A 212 12.76 -7.43 -9.05
C GLY A 212 12.70 -8.40 -10.25
N SER A 213 13.80 -8.59 -10.97
CA SER A 213 13.96 -9.60 -12.03
C SER A 213 14.92 -10.74 -11.66
N GLY A 214 14.63 -11.97 -12.10
CA GLY A 214 15.42 -13.16 -11.77
C GLY A 214 15.56 -13.31 -10.25
N ASN A 215 16.78 -13.52 -9.75
CA ASN A 215 17.06 -13.62 -8.31
C ASN A 215 16.52 -12.47 -7.45
N ASN A 216 16.44 -11.24 -8.00
CA ASN A 216 15.96 -10.08 -7.25
C ASN A 216 14.49 -10.22 -6.84
N SER A 217 13.69 -11.03 -7.55
CA SER A 217 12.31 -11.34 -7.15
C SER A 217 12.21 -12.15 -5.84
N SER A 218 13.32 -12.64 -5.28
CA SER A 218 13.37 -13.22 -3.93
C SER A 218 13.73 -12.23 -2.81
N VAL A 219 14.03 -10.97 -3.15
CA VAL A 219 14.34 -9.91 -2.19
C VAL A 219 13.09 -9.08 -1.97
N LEU A 220 12.40 -9.31 -0.85
CA LEU A 220 11.01 -8.86 -0.64
C LEU A 220 10.79 -7.36 -0.85
N HIS A 221 11.69 -6.52 -0.33
CA HIS A 221 11.67 -5.06 -0.51
C HIS A 221 12.90 -4.59 -1.31
N TYR A 222 13.14 -5.21 -2.48
CA TYR A 222 14.11 -4.73 -3.47
C TYR A 222 13.77 -3.31 -3.96
N GLY A 223 14.66 -2.63 -4.69
CA GLY A 223 14.40 -1.29 -5.25
C GLY A 223 14.77 -0.10 -4.35
N HIS A 224 15.09 -0.35 -3.08
CA HIS A 224 15.65 0.69 -2.21
C HIS A 224 17.05 1.14 -2.68
N ALA A 225 17.56 2.24 -2.12
CA ALA A 225 18.81 2.86 -2.57
C ALA A 225 20.06 1.95 -2.58
N GLY A 226 20.08 0.86 -1.81
CA GLY A 226 21.18 -0.11 -1.79
C GLY A 226 21.06 -1.21 -2.84
N ALA A 227 19.90 -1.33 -3.49
CA ALA A 227 19.57 -2.32 -4.51
C ALA A 227 18.57 -1.68 -5.51
N PRO A 228 18.99 -0.65 -6.27
CA PRO A 228 18.10 0.42 -6.76
C PRO A 228 17.48 0.13 -8.14
N ASN A 229 16.91 -1.06 -8.33
CA ASN A 229 16.28 -1.47 -9.60
C ASN A 229 17.23 -1.34 -10.82
N ASP A 230 18.50 -1.71 -10.68
CA ASP A 230 19.55 -1.47 -11.68
C ASP A 230 19.95 -2.72 -12.47
N LYS A 231 19.34 -3.88 -12.23
CA LYS A 231 19.63 -5.09 -12.99
C LYS A 231 19.02 -5.00 -14.38
N SER A 232 19.74 -5.54 -15.36
CA SER A 232 19.19 -5.77 -16.70
C SER A 232 18.35 -7.04 -16.68
N ILE A 233 17.10 -6.92 -17.09
CA ILE A 233 16.17 -8.04 -17.21
C ILE A 233 16.67 -8.98 -18.31
N GLN A 234 16.83 -10.27 -18.00
CA GLN A 234 17.34 -11.27 -18.95
C GLN A 234 16.23 -12.14 -19.53
N ASP A 235 16.51 -12.80 -20.65
CA ASP A 235 15.64 -13.85 -21.17
C ASP A 235 15.54 -15.01 -20.17
N GLY A 236 14.33 -15.51 -19.95
CA GLY A 236 14.05 -16.55 -18.95
C GLY A 236 13.93 -16.07 -17.50
N ASP A 237 14.18 -14.79 -17.19
CA ASP A 237 13.92 -14.25 -15.85
C ASP A 237 12.41 -14.29 -15.52
N MET A 238 12.08 -14.60 -14.27
CA MET A 238 10.81 -14.14 -13.69
C MET A 238 10.94 -12.69 -13.26
N CYS A 239 9.96 -11.86 -13.60
CA CYS A 239 9.77 -10.54 -13.03
C CYS A 239 8.74 -10.62 -11.90
N LEU A 240 9.02 -9.98 -10.78
CA LEU A 240 8.09 -9.70 -9.69
C LEU A 240 8.12 -8.21 -9.46
N PHE A 241 7.07 -7.56 -9.93
CA PHE A 241 6.94 -6.11 -9.93
C PHE A 241 5.83 -5.69 -8.97
N ASP A 242 6.23 -5.08 -7.88
CA ASP A 242 5.40 -4.64 -6.78
C ASP A 242 5.44 -3.10 -6.74
N MET A 243 4.33 -2.49 -7.18
CA MET A 243 4.22 -1.06 -7.40
C MET A 243 2.79 -0.54 -7.19
N GLY A 244 2.67 0.58 -6.48
CA GLY A 244 1.41 1.22 -6.16
C GLY A 244 1.48 2.74 -6.19
N GLY A 245 0.50 3.38 -6.84
CA GLY A 245 0.35 4.83 -6.88
C GLY A 245 -0.47 5.38 -5.71
N GLU A 246 -0.20 6.64 -5.33
CA GLU A 246 -0.95 7.36 -4.30
C GLU A 246 -1.76 8.50 -4.92
N TYR A 247 -3.08 8.52 -4.70
CA TYR A 247 -3.94 9.63 -5.12
C TYR A 247 -4.51 10.35 -3.91
N TYR A 248 -4.13 11.62 -3.74
CA TYR A 248 -4.57 12.45 -2.63
C TYR A 248 -4.37 11.75 -1.27
N CYS A 249 -3.15 11.23 -1.04
CA CYS A 249 -2.77 10.46 0.15
C CYS A 249 -3.42 9.08 0.33
N TYR A 250 -4.34 8.64 -0.53
CA TYR A 250 -4.85 7.26 -0.51
C TYR A 250 -3.99 6.35 -1.38
N SER A 251 -3.67 5.18 -0.83
CA SER A 251 -2.72 4.24 -1.42
C SER A 251 -3.36 3.19 -2.33
N SER A 252 -2.52 2.48 -3.08
CA SER A 252 -2.80 1.17 -3.69
C SER A 252 -1.55 0.31 -3.56
N ASP A 253 -1.70 -1.00 -3.56
CA ASP A 253 -0.58 -1.94 -3.43
C ASP A 253 -0.82 -3.16 -4.32
N ILE A 254 0.00 -3.32 -5.37
CA ILE A 254 -0.26 -4.34 -6.38
C ILE A 254 1.07 -4.95 -6.81
N THR A 255 1.14 -6.27 -6.71
CA THR A 255 2.24 -7.08 -7.24
C THR A 255 1.78 -7.92 -8.43
N CYS A 256 2.51 -7.80 -9.55
CA CYS A 256 2.40 -8.65 -10.73
C CYS A 256 3.68 -9.48 -10.91
N SER A 257 3.53 -10.80 -11.04
CA SER A 257 4.63 -11.69 -11.41
C SER A 257 4.41 -12.27 -12.81
N PHE A 258 5.43 -12.28 -13.66
CA PHE A 258 5.33 -12.72 -15.06
C PHE A 258 6.71 -13.05 -15.66
N PRO A 259 6.79 -13.88 -16.71
CA PRO A 259 8.05 -14.18 -17.40
C PRO A 259 8.50 -12.97 -18.23
N ALA A 260 9.77 -12.58 -18.09
CA ALA A 260 10.33 -11.42 -18.78
C ALA A 260 10.20 -11.46 -20.31
N ASN A 261 10.15 -12.66 -20.89
CA ASN A 261 10.02 -12.90 -22.33
C ASN A 261 8.57 -13.20 -22.78
N GLY A 262 7.60 -13.11 -21.85
CA GLY A 262 6.18 -13.30 -22.14
C GLY A 262 5.71 -14.76 -22.27
N LYS A 263 6.56 -15.76 -21.98
CA LYS A 263 6.17 -17.18 -21.99
C LYS A 263 6.68 -17.91 -20.76
N PHE A 264 5.78 -18.56 -20.02
CA PHE A 264 6.16 -19.30 -18.82
C PHE A 264 6.86 -20.61 -19.20
N THR A 265 7.99 -20.91 -18.57
CA THR A 265 8.53 -22.27 -18.56
C THR A 265 7.66 -23.19 -17.70
N ALA A 266 7.85 -24.51 -17.79
CA ALA A 266 7.11 -25.46 -16.96
C ALA A 266 7.33 -25.23 -15.44
N ASP A 267 8.56 -24.95 -15.02
CA ASP A 267 8.88 -24.65 -13.62
C ASP A 267 8.27 -23.31 -13.18
N GLN A 268 8.34 -22.28 -14.03
CA GLN A 268 7.72 -20.97 -13.75
C GLN A 268 6.20 -21.08 -13.62
N ARG A 269 5.56 -21.78 -14.56
CA ARG A 269 4.11 -22.04 -14.55
C ARG A 269 3.69 -22.74 -13.26
N ALA A 270 4.41 -23.80 -12.88
CA ALA A 270 4.06 -24.59 -11.69
C ALA A 270 4.11 -23.75 -10.40
N ILE A 271 5.17 -22.94 -10.21
CA ILE A 271 5.27 -22.06 -9.03
C ILE A 271 4.25 -20.93 -9.10
N TYR A 272 4.04 -20.35 -10.28
CA TYR A 272 3.07 -19.28 -10.47
C TYR A 272 1.64 -19.72 -10.15
N GLU A 273 1.20 -20.86 -10.71
CA GLU A 273 -0.13 -21.42 -10.48
C GLU A 273 -0.31 -21.84 -9.01
N ALA A 274 0.75 -22.26 -8.32
CA ALA A 274 0.69 -22.55 -6.88
C ALA A 274 0.36 -21.29 -6.05
N VAL A 275 1.01 -20.17 -6.36
CA VAL A 275 0.72 -18.88 -5.71
C VAL A 275 -0.68 -18.40 -6.08
N LEU A 276 -1.06 -18.49 -7.36
CA LEU A 276 -2.41 -18.12 -7.81
C LEU A 276 -3.49 -18.92 -7.10
N LYS A 277 -3.28 -20.24 -6.91
CA LYS A 277 -4.19 -21.11 -6.18
C LYS A 277 -4.36 -20.65 -4.73
N SER A 278 -3.28 -20.30 -4.04
CA SER A 278 -3.34 -19.79 -2.67
C SER A 278 -4.05 -18.44 -2.57
N SER A 279 -3.78 -17.53 -3.51
CA SER A 279 -4.44 -16.21 -3.60
C SER A 279 -5.95 -16.37 -3.75
N ARG A 280 -6.41 -17.22 -4.67
CA ARG A 280 -7.83 -17.49 -4.89
C ARG A 280 -8.49 -18.24 -3.73
N ALA A 281 -7.79 -19.19 -3.11
CA ALA A 281 -8.31 -19.91 -1.94
C ALA A 281 -8.50 -18.99 -0.74
N VAL A 282 -7.55 -18.08 -0.49
CA VAL A 282 -7.66 -17.06 0.55
C VAL A 282 -8.81 -16.11 0.26
N MET A 283 -8.85 -15.48 -0.92
CA MET A 283 -9.94 -14.55 -1.27
C MET A 283 -11.33 -15.18 -1.14
N ALA A 284 -11.50 -16.44 -1.55
CA ALA A 284 -12.78 -17.15 -1.43
C ALA A 284 -13.17 -17.45 0.03
N ALA A 285 -12.21 -17.51 0.95
CA ALA A 285 -12.45 -17.79 2.37
C ALA A 285 -12.67 -16.53 3.21
N ILE A 286 -12.24 -15.35 2.72
CA ILE A 286 -12.37 -14.09 3.45
C ILE A 286 -13.84 -13.67 3.53
N LYS A 287 -14.28 -13.41 4.75
CA LYS A 287 -15.55 -12.77 5.11
C LYS A 287 -15.47 -12.28 6.56
N PRO A 288 -16.40 -11.44 7.03
CA PRO A 288 -16.41 -11.01 8.43
C PRO A 288 -16.37 -12.17 9.43
N GLY A 289 -15.56 -12.03 10.47
CA GLY A 289 -15.38 -13.01 11.55
C GLY A 289 -14.24 -14.00 11.38
N VAL A 290 -13.66 -14.13 10.19
CA VAL A 290 -12.49 -15.01 9.95
C VAL A 290 -11.25 -14.42 10.60
N LYS A 291 -10.39 -15.26 11.20
CA LYS A 291 -9.08 -14.82 11.72
C LYS A 291 -8.09 -14.68 10.57
N TRP A 292 -7.38 -13.55 10.51
CA TRP A 292 -6.38 -13.33 9.45
C TRP A 292 -5.21 -14.33 9.52
N THR A 293 -4.87 -14.77 10.72
CA THR A 293 -3.85 -15.80 10.96
C THR A 293 -4.23 -17.15 10.36
N ASP A 294 -5.53 -17.48 10.30
CA ASP A 294 -6.00 -18.71 9.66
C ASP A 294 -5.90 -18.61 8.14
N MET A 295 -6.04 -17.41 7.56
CA MET A 295 -5.81 -17.18 6.13
C MET A 295 -4.34 -17.35 5.76
N HIS A 296 -3.41 -16.87 6.59
CA HIS A 296 -1.97 -17.11 6.37
C HIS A 296 -1.64 -18.60 6.38
N ARG A 297 -2.16 -19.33 7.37
CA ARG A 297 -2.00 -20.80 7.45
C ARG A 297 -2.65 -21.54 6.27
N LEU A 298 -3.76 -21.02 5.74
CA LEU A 298 -4.38 -21.54 4.52
C LEU A 298 -3.46 -21.38 3.31
N ALA A 299 -2.84 -20.21 3.15
CA ALA A 299 -1.86 -19.98 2.08
C ALA A 299 -0.65 -20.92 2.22
N ASP A 300 -0.07 -21.03 3.42
CA ASP A 300 1.04 -21.96 3.72
C ASP A 300 0.69 -23.39 3.32
N ARG A 301 -0.48 -23.88 3.74
CA ARG A 301 -0.96 -25.22 3.40
C ARG A 301 -1.04 -25.42 1.89
N VAL A 302 -1.64 -24.49 1.16
CA VAL A 302 -1.77 -24.58 -0.29
C VAL A 302 -0.40 -24.59 -0.96
N HIS A 303 0.54 -23.74 -0.52
CA HIS A 303 1.91 -23.75 -1.05
C HIS A 303 2.59 -25.09 -0.82
N LEU A 304 2.52 -25.64 0.39
CA LEU A 304 3.12 -26.93 0.72
C LEU A 304 2.51 -28.09 -0.10
N GLU A 305 1.19 -28.09 -0.30
CA GLU A 305 0.50 -29.07 -1.15
C GLU A 305 0.97 -29.00 -2.61
N GLU A 306 1.14 -27.80 -3.16
CA GLU A 306 1.60 -27.63 -4.55
C GLU A 306 3.10 -27.94 -4.69
N LEU A 307 3.95 -27.51 -3.75
CA LEU A 307 5.38 -27.86 -3.74
C LEU A 307 5.62 -29.36 -3.57
N LEU A 308 4.70 -30.08 -2.88
CA LEU A 308 4.67 -31.54 -2.82
C LEU A 308 4.37 -32.15 -4.21
N LYS A 309 3.38 -31.62 -4.93
CA LYS A 309 3.04 -32.06 -6.30
C LYS A 309 4.16 -31.82 -7.30
N ILE A 310 4.87 -30.68 -7.17
CA ILE A 310 6.03 -30.33 -7.99
C ILE A 310 7.24 -31.24 -7.68
N GLY A 311 7.23 -31.90 -6.52
CA GLY A 311 8.29 -32.82 -6.09
C GLY A 311 9.46 -32.14 -5.38
N ILE A 312 9.35 -30.83 -5.08
CA ILE A 312 10.30 -30.09 -4.23
C ILE A 312 10.20 -30.59 -2.78
N LEU A 313 8.97 -30.90 -2.34
CA LEU A 313 8.70 -31.47 -1.02
C LEU A 313 8.29 -32.94 -1.12
N ARG A 314 8.39 -33.66 0.00
CA ARG A 314 7.95 -35.06 0.17
C ARG A 314 7.41 -35.30 1.58
N GLY A 315 6.52 -36.27 1.75
CA GLY A 315 5.96 -36.63 3.06
C GLY A 315 4.58 -36.01 3.31
N SER A 316 4.27 -35.72 4.57
CA SER A 316 2.94 -35.25 5.02
C SER A 316 2.89 -33.74 5.18
N VAL A 317 1.90 -33.09 4.55
CA VAL A 317 1.64 -31.64 4.71
C VAL A 317 1.33 -31.29 6.16
N GLU A 318 0.62 -32.15 6.90
CA GLU A 318 0.33 -31.91 8.33
C GLU A 318 1.60 -31.84 9.18
N GLU A 319 2.60 -32.69 8.89
CA GLU A 319 3.87 -32.66 9.62
C GLU A 319 4.72 -31.45 9.21
N MET A 320 4.69 -31.06 7.92
CA MET A 320 5.36 -29.86 7.43
C MET A 320 4.84 -28.59 8.11
N LEU A 321 3.52 -28.50 8.35
CA LEU A 321 2.90 -27.37 9.05
C LEU A 321 3.34 -27.28 10.51
N LYS A 322 3.46 -28.42 11.21
CA LYS A 322 3.94 -28.45 12.62
C LYS A 322 5.38 -27.93 12.78
N VAL A 323 6.20 -28.08 11.75
CA VAL A 323 7.59 -27.58 11.73
C VAL A 323 7.72 -26.24 10.98
N HIS A 324 6.61 -25.55 10.73
CA HIS A 324 6.54 -24.24 10.08
C HIS A 324 7.26 -24.16 8.73
N LEU A 325 7.24 -25.24 7.94
CA LEU A 325 7.97 -25.31 6.66
C LEU A 325 7.46 -24.30 5.63
N GLY A 326 6.18 -23.89 5.71
CA GLY A 326 5.60 -22.86 4.83
C GLY A 326 6.40 -21.55 4.87
N SER A 327 6.83 -21.14 6.06
CA SER A 327 7.61 -19.91 6.29
C SER A 327 8.99 -19.87 5.61
N VAL A 328 9.51 -21.03 5.21
CA VAL A 328 10.75 -21.11 4.41
C VAL A 328 10.52 -20.56 3.00
N PHE A 329 9.31 -20.76 2.47
CA PHE A 329 8.92 -20.35 1.13
C PHE A 329 8.09 -19.06 1.12
N MET A 330 7.39 -18.72 2.22
CA MET A 330 6.67 -17.45 2.42
C MET A 330 7.04 -16.84 3.79
N PRO A 331 8.18 -16.14 3.91
CA PRO A 331 8.65 -15.62 5.20
C PRO A 331 7.95 -14.33 5.68
N HIS A 332 7.20 -13.67 4.80
CA HIS A 332 6.42 -12.47 5.12
C HIS A 332 4.98 -12.81 5.52
N GLY A 333 4.25 -11.83 6.06
CA GLY A 333 2.82 -11.98 6.33
C GLY A 333 2.01 -12.09 5.04
N LEU A 334 0.87 -12.76 5.09
CA LEU A 334 -0.02 -12.94 3.93
C LEU A 334 -0.55 -11.63 3.33
N GLY A 335 -0.61 -10.58 4.15
CA GLY A 335 -1.11 -9.27 3.76
C GLY A 335 -1.40 -8.40 4.97
N HIS A 336 -1.86 -7.19 4.69
CA HIS A 336 -1.97 -6.12 5.67
C HIS A 336 -3.14 -5.18 5.37
N LEU A 337 -3.47 -4.35 6.36
CA LEU A 337 -4.43 -3.27 6.16
C LEU A 337 -3.86 -2.25 5.17
N LEU A 338 -4.74 -1.70 4.33
CA LEU A 338 -4.43 -0.68 3.34
C LEU A 338 -5.38 0.52 3.48
N GLY A 339 -4.88 1.74 3.28
CA GLY A 339 -5.70 2.95 3.32
C GLY A 339 -4.93 4.18 2.87
N ILE A 340 -4.80 5.16 3.76
CA ILE A 340 -3.95 6.33 3.50
C ILE A 340 -2.47 5.90 3.48
N ASP A 341 -2.07 5.06 4.45
CA ASP A 341 -0.76 4.44 4.44
C ASP A 341 -0.85 3.07 3.75
N VAL A 342 0.22 2.67 3.05
CA VAL A 342 0.31 1.35 2.40
C VAL A 342 0.20 0.22 3.44
N HIS A 343 1.02 0.31 4.50
CA HIS A 343 0.85 -0.48 5.70
C HIS A 343 0.00 0.31 6.70
N ASP A 344 -1.32 0.21 6.57
CA ASP A 344 -2.27 1.05 7.30
C ASP A 344 -2.36 0.69 8.80
N VAL A 345 -2.87 1.64 9.58
CA VAL A 345 -2.89 1.57 11.05
C VAL A 345 -3.93 0.58 11.58
N GLY A 346 -3.73 0.14 12.83
CA GLY A 346 -4.73 -0.61 13.58
C GLY A 346 -4.68 -2.14 13.43
N GLY A 347 -3.57 -2.70 12.93
CA GLY A 347 -3.41 -4.14 12.80
C GLY A 347 -3.26 -4.91 14.13
N TYR A 348 -2.70 -4.26 15.16
CA TYR A 348 -2.51 -4.79 16.51
C TYR A 348 -2.91 -3.73 17.56
N PRO A 349 -4.23 -3.53 17.80
CA PRO A 349 -4.68 -2.70 18.90
C PRO A 349 -4.37 -3.36 20.25
N GLU A 350 -4.55 -2.62 21.35
CA GLU A 350 -4.43 -3.18 22.70
C GLU A 350 -5.25 -4.47 22.86
N GLY A 351 -4.63 -5.48 23.51
CA GLY A 351 -5.21 -6.80 23.72
C GLY A 351 -5.07 -7.77 22.54
N ILE A 352 -4.51 -7.36 21.41
CA ILE A 352 -4.18 -8.24 20.28
C ILE A 352 -2.67 -8.39 20.17
N GLU A 353 -2.17 -9.58 20.52
CA GLU A 353 -0.75 -9.89 20.50
C GLU A 353 -0.30 -10.47 19.15
N ARG A 354 0.97 -10.22 18.82
CA ARG A 354 1.64 -10.82 17.67
C ARG A 354 2.03 -12.26 17.98
N ILE A 355 1.70 -13.18 17.08
CA ILE A 355 2.09 -14.58 17.22
C ILE A 355 3.58 -14.73 16.91
N ASP A 356 4.37 -15.25 17.86
CA ASP A 356 5.80 -15.52 17.68
C ASP A 356 6.05 -16.90 17.07
N GLU A 357 5.50 -17.12 15.87
CA GLU A 357 5.76 -18.29 15.02
C GLU A 357 6.40 -17.82 13.70
N PRO A 358 7.30 -18.61 13.07
CA PRO A 358 7.82 -18.29 11.74
C PRO A 358 6.70 -18.01 10.73
N GLY A 359 6.88 -17.02 9.87
CA GLY A 359 5.82 -16.51 8.97
C GLY A 359 4.83 -15.60 9.70
N LEU A 360 4.09 -16.14 10.67
CA LEU A 360 3.02 -15.41 11.38
C LEU A 360 3.51 -14.19 12.15
N LYS A 361 4.74 -14.20 12.69
CA LYS A 361 5.33 -13.03 13.35
C LYS A 361 5.50 -11.84 12.42
N SER A 362 5.53 -12.07 11.10
CA SER A 362 5.61 -11.04 10.08
C SER A 362 4.24 -10.49 9.67
N LEU A 363 3.11 -11.07 10.11
CA LEU A 363 1.78 -10.56 9.80
C LEU A 363 1.58 -9.15 10.34
N ARG A 364 1.04 -8.24 9.53
CA ARG A 364 0.77 -6.85 9.98
C ARG A 364 -0.62 -6.68 10.60
N MET A 365 -1.42 -7.73 10.67
CA MET A 365 -2.72 -7.74 11.35
C MET A 365 -2.94 -9.03 12.14
N GLY A 366 -3.26 -8.91 13.43
CA GLY A 366 -3.61 -10.04 14.32
C GLY A 366 -5.12 -10.19 14.57
N ARG A 367 -5.95 -9.42 13.85
CA ARG A 367 -7.39 -9.28 14.11
C ARG A 367 -8.23 -10.32 13.37
N VAL A 368 -9.49 -10.41 13.77
CA VAL A 368 -10.55 -10.94 12.91
C VAL A 368 -10.89 -9.92 11.84
N VAL A 369 -11.19 -10.42 10.65
CA VAL A 369 -11.66 -9.65 9.51
C VAL A 369 -13.03 -9.05 9.82
N GLN A 370 -13.24 -7.79 9.46
CA GLN A 370 -14.50 -7.07 9.60
C GLN A 370 -14.89 -6.44 8.26
N GLU A 371 -16.19 -6.29 8.03
CA GLU A 371 -16.72 -5.54 6.90
C GLU A 371 -16.09 -4.13 6.87
N ARG A 372 -15.80 -3.62 5.66
CA ARG A 372 -15.13 -2.34 5.39
C ARG A 372 -13.66 -2.26 5.78
N MET A 373 -13.02 -3.34 6.24
CA MET A 373 -11.57 -3.42 6.18
C MET A 373 -11.12 -3.48 4.72
N VAL A 374 -10.02 -2.79 4.40
CA VAL A 374 -9.33 -2.93 3.13
C VAL A 374 -7.99 -3.60 3.41
N LEU A 375 -7.70 -4.66 2.67
CA LEU A 375 -6.58 -5.57 2.92
C LEU A 375 -5.85 -5.87 1.60
N THR A 376 -4.54 -6.06 1.68
CA THR A 376 -3.79 -6.78 0.63
C THR A 376 -3.95 -8.30 0.84
N VAL A 377 -4.02 -9.05 -0.26
CA VAL A 377 -3.90 -10.51 -0.30
C VAL A 377 -2.72 -10.83 -1.19
N GLU A 378 -1.56 -11.09 -0.59
CA GLU A 378 -0.27 -11.09 -1.27
C GLU A 378 0.56 -12.37 -1.06
N PRO A 379 -0.01 -13.60 -1.14
CA PRO A 379 0.80 -14.79 -0.97
C PRO A 379 1.96 -14.85 -1.97
N GLY A 380 3.06 -15.46 -1.57
CA GLY A 380 4.20 -15.66 -2.45
C GLY A 380 5.04 -16.87 -2.08
N ILE A 381 5.74 -17.42 -3.09
CA ILE A 381 6.72 -18.50 -2.94
C ILE A 381 8.07 -17.99 -3.44
N TYR A 382 9.09 -18.07 -2.60
CA TYR A 382 10.44 -17.61 -2.89
C TYR A 382 11.46 -18.70 -2.60
N PHE A 383 12.55 -18.71 -3.37
CA PHE A 383 13.69 -19.60 -3.18
C PHE A 383 14.86 -18.83 -2.56
N ILE A 384 14.73 -18.48 -1.28
CA ILE A 384 15.69 -17.65 -0.55
C ILE A 384 16.80 -18.52 0.04
N ASN A 385 18.03 -18.35 -0.44
CA ASN A 385 19.14 -19.25 -0.12
C ASN A 385 19.35 -19.48 1.38
N HIS A 386 19.40 -18.42 2.18
CA HIS A 386 19.63 -18.53 3.61
C HIS A 386 18.55 -19.35 4.33
N LEU A 387 17.27 -19.17 3.98
CA LEU A 387 16.16 -19.91 4.58
C LEU A 387 16.16 -21.37 4.14
N LEU A 388 16.42 -21.63 2.86
CA LEU A 388 16.56 -22.99 2.33
C LEU A 388 17.73 -23.72 2.99
N ASP A 389 18.88 -23.06 3.16
CA ASP A 389 20.06 -23.65 3.81
C ASP A 389 19.78 -23.94 5.29
N GLN A 390 19.08 -23.06 6.00
CA GLN A 390 18.64 -23.33 7.37
C GLN A 390 17.71 -24.55 7.45
N ALA A 391 16.74 -24.66 6.54
CA ALA A 391 15.81 -25.77 6.52
C ALA A 391 16.48 -27.11 6.17
N LEU A 392 17.44 -27.10 5.24
CA LEU A 392 18.26 -28.27 4.88
C LEU A 392 19.18 -28.72 6.03
N ASN A 393 19.62 -27.80 6.88
CA ASN A 393 20.44 -28.11 8.06
C ASN A 393 19.61 -28.43 9.32
N SER A 394 18.30 -28.22 9.29
CA SER A 394 17.40 -28.50 10.40
C SER A 394 16.94 -29.96 10.37
N PRO A 395 17.24 -30.79 11.39
CA PRO A 395 16.79 -32.19 11.43
C PRO A 395 15.26 -32.34 11.39
N ALA A 396 14.53 -31.31 11.82
CA ALA A 396 13.07 -31.30 11.81
C ALA A 396 12.47 -31.03 10.42
N GLN A 397 13.21 -30.38 9.52
CA GLN A 397 12.70 -29.92 8.22
C GLN A 397 13.35 -30.63 7.03
N CYS A 398 14.64 -30.97 7.11
CA CYS A 398 15.41 -31.49 5.98
C CYS A 398 14.83 -32.77 5.37
N GLY A 399 14.18 -33.61 6.19
CA GLY A 399 13.51 -34.84 5.74
C GLY A 399 12.40 -34.59 4.71
N PHE A 400 11.75 -33.42 4.76
CA PHE A 400 10.67 -33.04 3.85
C PHE A 400 11.15 -32.47 2.52
N ILE A 401 12.43 -32.07 2.41
CA ILE A 401 12.95 -31.37 1.23
C ILE A 401 13.65 -32.37 0.31
N ASN A 402 13.25 -32.39 -0.95
CA ASN A 402 13.95 -33.11 -2.00
C ASN A 402 15.02 -32.19 -2.61
N ASN A 403 16.24 -32.27 -2.08
CA ASN A 403 17.31 -31.35 -2.47
C ASN A 403 17.67 -31.46 -3.96
N ASP A 404 17.59 -32.65 -4.55
CA ASP A 404 17.90 -32.87 -5.98
C ASP A 404 16.96 -32.08 -6.89
N VAL A 405 15.68 -31.95 -6.50
CA VAL A 405 14.70 -31.11 -7.22
C VAL A 405 14.88 -29.64 -6.85
N LEU A 406 15.06 -29.33 -5.56
CA LEU A 406 15.22 -27.96 -5.07
C LEU A 406 16.40 -27.22 -5.73
N THR A 407 17.52 -27.90 -6.01
CA THR A 407 18.68 -27.29 -6.67
C THR A 407 18.32 -26.66 -8.02
N ARG A 408 17.34 -27.20 -8.75
CA ARG A 408 16.86 -26.60 -10.02
C ARG A 408 16.19 -25.24 -9.83
N PHE A 409 15.63 -24.99 -8.65
CA PHE A 409 14.95 -23.74 -8.30
C PHE A 409 15.85 -22.75 -7.55
N ARG A 410 17.11 -23.12 -7.26
CA ARG A 410 18.08 -22.16 -6.71
C ARG A 410 18.34 -21.08 -7.74
N GLY A 411 18.10 -19.84 -7.36
CA GLY A 411 18.17 -18.71 -8.29
C GLY A 411 16.97 -18.57 -9.22
N PHE A 412 15.86 -19.27 -8.94
CA PHE A 412 14.58 -18.98 -9.59
C PHE A 412 14.10 -17.57 -9.25
N GLY A 413 14.40 -17.09 -8.04
CA GLY A 413 13.82 -15.88 -7.47
C GLY A 413 12.54 -16.22 -6.69
N GLY A 414 11.42 -15.63 -7.05
CA GLY A 414 10.13 -15.92 -6.46
C GLY A 414 8.95 -15.34 -7.23
N VAL A 415 7.75 -15.71 -6.78
CA VAL A 415 6.46 -15.22 -7.28
C VAL A 415 5.67 -14.67 -6.11
N ARG A 416 5.10 -13.47 -6.29
CA ARG A 416 4.05 -12.91 -5.44
C ARG A 416 2.89 -12.45 -6.32
N ILE A 417 1.68 -12.71 -5.86
CA ILE A 417 0.45 -12.21 -6.48
C ILE A 417 -0.30 -11.45 -5.41
N GLU A 418 -0.42 -10.15 -5.61
CA GLU A 418 -1.03 -9.25 -4.63
C GLU A 418 -2.18 -8.48 -5.23
N ASP A 419 -3.34 -8.65 -4.59
CA ASP A 419 -4.58 -7.97 -4.90
C ASP A 419 -5.05 -7.17 -3.67
N ASP A 420 -5.51 -5.95 -3.89
CA ASP A 420 -6.25 -5.13 -2.92
C ASP A 420 -7.72 -5.54 -2.91
N ILE A 421 -8.26 -5.74 -1.72
CA ILE A 421 -9.67 -6.09 -1.51
C ILE A 421 -10.34 -5.17 -0.50
N ALA A 422 -11.64 -4.96 -0.65
CA ALA A 422 -12.51 -4.42 0.39
C ALA A 422 -13.44 -5.53 0.91
N VAL A 423 -13.49 -5.73 2.22
CA VAL A 423 -14.34 -6.77 2.82
C VAL A 423 -15.80 -6.33 2.81
N THR A 424 -16.68 -7.16 2.26
CA THR A 424 -18.14 -6.94 2.24
C THR A 424 -18.82 -7.70 3.37
N ALA A 425 -20.15 -7.58 3.50
CA ALA A 425 -20.91 -8.26 4.54
C ALA A 425 -20.79 -9.81 4.48
N ASP A 426 -20.53 -10.37 3.30
CA ASP A 426 -20.54 -11.81 3.02
C ASP A 426 -19.31 -12.33 2.25
N GLY A 427 -18.34 -11.45 1.95
CA GLY A 427 -17.16 -11.82 1.17
C GLY A 427 -16.20 -10.65 0.96
N VAL A 428 -15.76 -10.48 -0.28
CA VAL A 428 -14.83 -9.42 -0.69
C VAL A 428 -15.25 -8.80 -2.01
N GLU A 429 -15.00 -7.52 -2.15
CA GLU A 429 -14.89 -6.82 -3.41
C GLU A 429 -13.41 -6.77 -3.80
N LEU A 430 -13.09 -7.27 -5.00
CA LEU A 430 -11.75 -7.15 -5.57
C LEU A 430 -11.58 -5.77 -6.21
N LEU A 431 -10.62 -4.98 -5.72
CA LEU A 431 -10.34 -3.64 -6.24
C LEU A 431 -9.36 -3.70 -7.43
N THR A 432 -8.38 -4.59 -7.35
CA THR A 432 -7.33 -4.77 -8.35
C THR A 432 -7.85 -5.44 -9.63
N CYS A 433 -7.38 -5.00 -10.80
CA CYS A 433 -7.80 -5.56 -12.09
C CYS A 433 -6.63 -5.71 -13.06
N VAL A 434 -5.87 -6.78 -12.93
CA VAL A 434 -4.74 -7.14 -13.82
C VAL A 434 -4.89 -8.59 -14.34
N PRO A 435 -4.21 -8.97 -15.44
CA PRO A 435 -4.09 -10.37 -15.86
C PRO A 435 -3.54 -11.26 -14.73
N ARG A 436 -4.15 -12.43 -14.48
CA ARG A 436 -3.76 -13.31 -13.37
C ARG A 436 -3.61 -14.78 -13.74
N THR A 437 -4.31 -15.27 -14.75
CA THR A 437 -4.02 -16.62 -15.26
C THR A 437 -2.77 -16.58 -16.14
N VAL A 438 -2.10 -17.73 -16.28
CA VAL A 438 -0.96 -17.87 -17.20
C VAL A 438 -1.38 -17.46 -18.61
N GLU A 439 -2.54 -17.94 -19.05
CA GLU A 439 -3.10 -17.66 -20.37
C GLU A 439 -3.39 -16.16 -20.56
N GLU A 440 -3.98 -15.50 -19.56
CA GLU A 440 -4.22 -14.05 -19.61
C GLU A 440 -2.92 -13.26 -19.69
N ILE A 441 -1.90 -13.62 -18.90
CA ILE A 441 -0.61 -12.91 -18.89
C ILE A 441 0.10 -13.09 -20.23
N GLU A 442 0.23 -14.33 -20.71
CA GLU A 442 0.91 -14.59 -21.98
C GLU A 442 0.17 -13.91 -23.15
N ALA A 443 -1.17 -13.98 -23.19
CA ALA A 443 -1.95 -13.31 -24.21
C ALA A 443 -1.80 -11.78 -24.14
N PHE A 444 -1.75 -11.21 -22.93
CA PHE A 444 -1.63 -9.77 -22.74
C PHE A 444 -0.25 -9.23 -23.11
N MET A 445 0.82 -10.00 -22.85
CA MET A 445 2.19 -9.65 -23.23
C MET A 445 2.47 -9.86 -24.72
N GLU A 446 1.80 -10.84 -25.36
CA GLU A 446 1.92 -11.10 -26.79
C GLU A 446 1.14 -10.10 -27.66
N ASP A 447 0.11 -9.46 -27.11
CA ASP A 447 -0.75 -8.49 -27.81
C ASP A 447 0.06 -7.34 -28.43
N GLN A 448 0.20 -7.39 -29.77
CA GLN A 448 0.88 -6.37 -30.57
C GLN A 448 -0.01 -5.18 -30.95
N THR A 449 -1.24 -5.10 -30.42
CA THR A 449 -2.07 -3.90 -30.59
C THR A 449 -1.23 -2.69 -30.19
N PRO A 450 -1.21 -1.60 -31.00
CA PRO A 450 -0.35 -0.45 -30.74
C PRO A 450 -0.48 -0.04 -29.28
N LYS A 451 0.67 0.07 -28.61
CA LYS A 451 0.74 0.46 -27.20
C LYS A 451 -0.10 1.71 -27.02
N ALA A 452 -1.22 1.59 -26.30
CA ALA A 452 -2.17 2.67 -26.08
C ALA A 452 -1.48 3.88 -25.44
N PHE A 453 -0.37 3.61 -24.75
CA PHE A 453 0.55 4.57 -24.21
C PHE A 453 1.95 4.42 -24.82
N SER A 454 2.43 5.46 -25.53
CA SER A 454 3.84 5.64 -25.89
C SER A 454 4.30 7.01 -25.39
N PRO A 455 5.24 7.08 -24.41
CA PRO A 455 5.73 8.36 -23.91
C PRO A 455 6.57 9.10 -24.96
N ILE A 456 7.12 8.37 -25.93
CA ILE A 456 7.88 8.92 -27.05
C ILE A 456 6.88 9.28 -28.16
N SER A 457 6.66 10.57 -28.36
CA SER A 457 6.17 11.09 -29.64
C SER A 457 7.17 10.64 -30.70
N SER A 458 6.75 9.79 -31.63
CA SER A 458 7.51 9.45 -32.83
C SER A 458 7.56 10.64 -33.79
N GLN A 459 7.97 11.81 -33.30
CA GLN A 459 8.55 12.83 -34.16
C GLN A 459 9.97 12.36 -34.48
N LYS A 460 10.10 11.76 -35.66
CA LYS A 460 11.39 11.59 -36.34
C LYS A 460 12.17 12.91 -36.23
N LEU A 461 13.32 12.88 -35.55
CA LEU A 461 14.38 13.85 -35.78
C LEU A 461 15.03 13.59 -37.14
#